data_AF-A0A957PVL3-F1
#
_entry.id   AF-A0A957PVL3-F1
#
_cell.length_a   1.000
_cell.length_b   1.000
_cell.length_c   1.000
_cell.angle_alpha   90.00
_cell.angle_beta   90.00
_cell.angle_gamma   90.00
#
_symmetry.space_group_name_H-M   'P 1'
#
loop_
_entity.id
_entity.type
_entity.pdbx_description
1 polymer ?
#
loop_
_entity_poly.entity_id
_entity_poly.type
_entity_poly.pdbx_seq_one_letter_code
_entity_poly.pdbx_strand_id
1 'polypeptide(L)'
;YFAKVLRDKWTGEVPTGAYWREIELVEDTRIGALATAERTYRFQAPAGHRATIEIQLLYRRAYQQLIDWKNWPDQDVVMAQQSITIEQ
;
A
#
# COMPACT_ATOMS: atom_id res chain seq x y z
N TYR A 1 3.97 3.21 0.23
CA TYR A 1 3.04 2.23 -0.38
C TYR A 1 3.60 1.82 -1.73
N PHE A 2 2.93 0.90 -2.43
CA PHE A 2 3.26 0.50 -3.80
C PHE A 2 2.00 0.66 -4.64
N ALA A 3 1.97 1.62 -5.55
CA ALA A 3 0.82 1.88 -6.41
C ALA A 3 1.21 2.65 -7.68
N LYS A 4 0.35 2.60 -8.69
CA LYS A 4 0.39 3.50 -9.84
C LYS A 4 -0.75 4.51 -9.71
N VAL A 5 -0.41 5.77 -9.58
CA VAL A 5 -1.35 6.88 -9.39
C VAL A 5 -1.52 7.59 -10.73
N LEU A 6 -2.77 7.71 -11.18
CA LEU A 6 -3.15 8.35 -12.43
C LEU A 6 -4.04 9.56 -12.15
N ARG A 7 -3.96 10.56 -13.03
CA ARG A 7 -4.88 11.70 -13.10
C ARG A 7 -5.73 11.61 -14.35
N ASP A 8 -7.05 11.79 -14.22
CA ASP A 8 -7.94 12.02 -15.36
C ASP A 8 -7.74 13.45 -15.86
N LYS A 9 -7.33 13.65 -17.12
CA LYS A 9 -7.08 14.99 -17.65
C LYS A 9 -8.35 15.79 -17.90
N TRP A 10 -9.52 15.14 -17.98
CA TRP A 10 -10.78 15.83 -18.24
C TRP A 10 -11.36 16.45 -16.97
N THR A 11 -11.18 15.79 -15.83
CA THR A 11 -11.79 16.17 -14.55
C THR A 11 -10.78 16.60 -13.50
N GLY A 12 -9.50 16.25 -13.68
CA GLY A 12 -8.45 16.46 -12.70
C GLY A 12 -8.43 15.47 -11.54
N GLU A 13 -9.34 14.48 -11.51
CA GLU A 13 -9.48 13.48 -10.45
C GLU A 13 -8.17 12.70 -10.22
N VAL A 14 -7.74 12.57 -8.94
CA VAL A 14 -6.59 11.78 -8.50
C VAL A 14 -6.88 11.13 -7.14
N PRO A 15 -6.64 9.81 -6.97
CA PRO A 15 -6.33 8.84 -8.03
C PRO A 15 -7.57 8.55 -8.88
N THR A 16 -7.44 8.57 -10.22
CA THR A 16 -8.58 8.17 -11.08
C THR A 16 -8.65 6.66 -11.29
N GLY A 17 -9.86 6.12 -11.26
CA GLY A 17 -10.17 4.78 -11.75
C GLY A 17 -10.54 4.75 -13.24
N ALA A 18 -10.73 5.91 -13.88
CA ALA A 18 -11.18 6.05 -15.26
C ALA A 18 -10.02 5.88 -16.27
N TYR A 19 -9.33 4.74 -16.22
CA TYR A 19 -8.17 4.46 -17.08
C TYR A 19 -8.50 4.39 -18.58
N TRP A 20 -9.78 4.41 -18.95
CA TRP A 20 -10.27 4.47 -20.33
C TRP A 20 -10.35 5.90 -20.90
N ARG A 21 -10.14 6.95 -20.09
CA ARG A 21 -10.05 8.35 -20.53
C ARG A 21 -8.61 8.77 -20.79
N GLU A 22 -8.41 10.01 -21.26
CA GLU A 22 -7.07 10.58 -21.34
C GLU A 22 -6.51 10.79 -19.93
N ILE A 23 -5.36 10.18 -19.67
CA ILE A 23 -4.73 10.13 -18.35
C ILE A 23 -3.33 10.72 -18.37
N GLU A 24 -2.87 11.15 -17.19
CA GLU A 24 -1.49 11.52 -16.89
C GLU A 24 -0.97 10.65 -15.75
N LEU A 25 0.30 10.22 -15.84
CA LEU A 25 0.98 9.54 -14.74
C LEU A 25 1.37 10.56 -13.67
N VAL A 26 0.84 10.39 -12.46
CA VAL A 26 1.21 11.23 -11.31
C VAL A 26 2.40 10.62 -10.57
N GLU A 27 2.32 9.31 -10.31
CA GLU A 27 3.33 8.59 -9.54
C GLU A 27 3.30 7.10 -9.89
N ASP A 28 4.47 6.46 -9.88
CA ASP A 28 4.59 5.01 -9.92
C ASP A 28 5.57 4.53 -8.84
N THR A 29 5.03 4.07 -7.72
CA THR A 29 5.79 3.49 -6.61
C THR A 29 5.77 1.98 -6.63
N ARG A 30 5.27 1.33 -7.68
CA ARG A 30 5.25 -0.14 -7.76
C ARG A 30 6.67 -0.70 -7.73
N ILE A 31 6.82 -1.91 -7.21
CA ILE A 31 8.08 -2.65 -7.32
C ILE A 31 8.30 -2.96 -8.80
N GLY A 32 9.45 -2.53 -9.35
CA GLY A 32 9.81 -2.81 -10.74
C GLY A 32 9.93 -4.30 -11.03
N ALA A 33 9.86 -4.69 -12.30
CA ALA A 33 10.03 -6.09 -12.70
C ALA A 33 11.38 -6.62 -12.20
N LEU A 34 11.35 -7.75 -11.48
CA LEU A 34 12.51 -8.39 -10.86
C LEU A 34 13.28 -7.50 -9.85
N ALA A 35 12.70 -6.37 -9.44
CA ALA A 35 13.32 -5.48 -8.47
C ALA A 35 12.98 -5.89 -7.04
N THR A 36 13.85 -5.50 -6.11
CA THR A 36 13.63 -5.61 -4.67
C THR A 36 13.41 -4.22 -4.09
N ALA A 37 12.43 -4.08 -3.21
CA ALA A 37 12.18 -2.85 -2.47
C ALA A 37 12.51 -3.05 -0.99
N GLU A 38 13.36 -2.19 -0.44
CA GLU A 38 13.80 -2.24 0.96
C GLU A 38 13.33 -1.00 1.73
N ARG A 39 12.90 -1.21 2.98
CA ARG A 39 12.43 -0.17 3.90
C ARG A 39 12.97 -0.47 5.30
N THR A 40 13.55 0.53 5.95
CA THR A 40 14.06 0.42 7.31
C THR A 40 13.15 1.20 8.26
N TYR A 41 12.73 0.55 9.34
CA TYR A 41 11.93 1.15 10.40
C TYR A 41 12.68 1.03 11.73
N ARG A 42 12.47 1.99 12.63
CA ARG A 42 13.06 1.98 13.97
C ARG A 42 11.93 2.15 14.99
N PHE A 43 11.93 1.28 15.98
CA PHE A 43 10.96 1.29 17.08
C PHE A 43 11.73 1.44 18.40
N GLN A 44 11.17 2.18 19.35
CA GLN A 44 11.68 2.22 20.71
C GLN A 44 11.06 1.05 21.49
N ALA A 45 11.88 0.10 21.93
CA ALA A 45 11.41 -1.02 22.73
C ALA A 45 11.13 -0.58 24.18
N PRO A 46 10.04 -1.05 24.81
CA PRO A 46 9.81 -0.84 26.23
C PRO A 46 10.88 -1.57 27.05
N ALA A 47 11.52 -0.86 28.00
CA ALA A 47 12.60 -1.41 28.81
C ALA A 47 12.13 -2.58 29.68
N GLY A 48 12.90 -3.68 29.70
CA GLY A 48 12.61 -4.86 30.51
C GLY A 48 11.37 -5.65 30.09
N HIS A 49 10.84 -5.39 28.89
CA HIS A 49 9.65 -6.05 28.37
C HIS A 49 9.91 -6.66 26.99
N ARG A 50 9.25 -7.79 26.75
CA ARG A 50 9.20 -8.43 25.43
C ARG A 50 8.34 -7.58 24.50
N ALA A 51 8.84 -7.29 23.31
CA ALA A 51 8.09 -6.61 22.26
C ALA A 51 7.92 -7.53 21.05
N THR A 52 6.75 -7.47 20.41
CA THR A 52 6.46 -8.20 19.18
C THR A 52 6.14 -7.21 18.07
N ILE A 53 6.84 -7.34 16.95
CA ILE A 53 6.63 -6.55 15.73
C ILE A 53 5.93 -7.47 14.72
N GLU A 54 4.71 -7.11 14.34
CA GLU A 54 3.96 -7.78 13.29
C GLU A 54 4.06 -6.98 11.98
N ILE A 55 4.41 -7.67 10.90
CA ILE A 55 4.64 -7.08 9.58
C ILE A 55 3.74 -7.82 8.60
N GLN A 56 2.93 -7.09 7.84
CA GLN A 56 2.06 -7.63 6.80
C GLN A 56 2.25 -6.88 5.49
N LEU A 57 2.35 -7.64 4.39
CA LEU A 57 2.24 -7.10 3.03
C LEU A 57 0.81 -7.34 2.54
N LEU A 58 0.08 -6.26 2.32
CA LEU A 58 -1.31 -6.30 1.87
C LEU A 58 -1.41 -5.96 0.38
N TYR A 59 -2.19 -6.74 -0.36
CA TYR A 59 -2.65 -6.40 -1.69
C TYR A 59 -4.09 -5.90 -1.62
N ARG A 60 -4.31 -4.70 -2.17
CA ARG A 60 -5.63 -4.09 -2.31
C ARG A 60 -5.94 -3.84 -3.77
N ARG A 61 -7.15 -4.22 -4.20
CA ARG A 61 -7.57 -4.16 -5.62
C ARG A 61 -7.77 -2.76 -6.16
N ALA A 62 -8.10 -1.80 -5.30
CA ALA A 62 -8.37 -0.41 -5.66
C ALA A 62 -8.03 0.53 -4.50
N TYR A 63 -7.92 1.84 -4.77
CA TYR A 63 -7.77 2.84 -3.72
C TYR A 63 -9.00 2.83 -2.78
N GLN A 64 -8.78 3.01 -1.47
CA GLN A 64 -9.83 2.88 -0.46
C GLN A 64 -11.06 3.74 -0.79
N GLN A 65 -10.85 5.01 -1.12
CA GLN A 65 -11.94 5.93 -1.44
C GLN A 65 -12.82 5.44 -2.59
N LEU A 66 -12.23 4.78 -3.60
CA LEU A 66 -12.99 4.20 -4.70
C LEU A 66 -13.81 2.98 -4.26
N ILE A 67 -13.23 2.12 -3.42
CA ILE A 67 -13.94 0.99 -2.80
C ILE A 67 -15.14 1.51 -2.01
N ASP A 68 -14.93 2.54 -1.18
CA ASP A 68 -15.96 3.15 -0.35
C ASP A 68 -17.09 3.74 -1.20
N TRP A 69 -16.76 4.52 -2.24
CA TRP A 69 -17.75 5.12 -3.16
C TRP A 69 -18.57 4.08 -3.92
N LYS A 70 -17.95 2.97 -4.30
CA LYS A 70 -18.62 1.91 -5.06
C LYS A 70 -19.25 0.86 -4.17
N ASN A 71 -19.09 0.97 -2.86
CA ASN A 71 -19.49 -0.04 -1.88
C ASN A 71 -19.03 -1.45 -2.31
N TRP A 72 -17.80 -1.54 -2.82
CA TRP A 72 -17.24 -2.82 -3.20
C TRP A 72 -16.90 -3.63 -1.95
N PRO A 73 -17.02 -4.97 -2.00
CA PRO A 73 -16.59 -5.80 -0.90
C PRO A 73 -15.09 -5.59 -0.68
N ASP A 74 -14.73 -4.93 0.42
CA ASP A 74 -13.35 -4.70 0.78
C ASP A 74 -12.69 -6.04 1.14
N GLN A 75 -11.61 -6.36 0.44
CA GLN A 75 -10.83 -7.57 0.65
C GLN A 75 -9.36 -7.27 0.41
N ASP A 76 -8.73 -6.70 1.44
CA ASP A 76 -7.29 -6.76 1.57
C ASP A 76 -6.83 -8.22 1.62
N VAL A 77 -5.88 -8.57 0.77
CA VAL A 77 -5.28 -9.90 0.72
C VAL A 77 -3.90 -9.83 1.38
N VAL A 78 -3.70 -10.59 2.45
CA VAL A 78 -2.37 -10.76 3.05
C VAL A 78 -1.50 -11.58 2.11
N MET A 79 -0.57 -10.92 1.42
CA MET A 79 0.38 -11.58 0.52
C MET A 79 1.52 -12.26 1.29
N ALA A 80 1.97 -11.63 2.37
CA ALA A 80 3.02 -12.14 3.24
C ALA A 80 2.85 -11.56 4.65
N GLN A 81 3.28 -12.32 5.65
CA GLN A 81 3.28 -11.88 7.04
C GLN A 81 4.53 -12.40 7.75
N GLN A 82 5.07 -11.59 8.65
CA GLN A 82 6.19 -11.96 9.51
C GLN A 82 5.95 -11.39 10.92
N SER A 83 6.35 -12.14 11.94
CA SER A 83 6.36 -11.68 13.32
C SER A 83 7.77 -11.79 13.88
N ILE A 84 8.23 -10.73 14.54
CA ILE A 84 9.56 -10.66 15.14
C ILE A 84 9.37 -10.35 16.62
N THR A 85 9.86 -11.23 17.48
CA THR A 85 9.95 -10.97 18.92
C THR A 85 11.33 -10.43 19.24
N ILE A 86 11.39 -9.38 20.05
CA ILE A 86 12.62 -8.83 20.63
C ILE A 86 12.51 -8.88 22.15
N GLU A 87 13.57 -9.35 22.80
CA GLU A 87 13.76 -9.30 24.25
C GLU A 87 14.88 -8.28 24.54
N GLN A 88 14.65 -7.39 25.51
CA GLN A 88 15.61 -6.38 25.98
C GLN A 88 16.28 -6.86 27.27
#